data_AF-A0A1Y2JC89-F1
#
_entry.id   AF-A0A1Y2JC89-F1
#
_cell.length_a   1.000
_cell.length_b   1.000
_cell.length_c   1.000
_cell.angle_alpha   90.00
_cell.angle_beta   90.00
_cell.angle_gamma   90.00
#
_symmetry.space_group_name_H-M   'P 1'
#
loop_
_entity.id
_entity.type
_entity.pdbx_description
1 polymer ?
#
loop_
_entity_poly.entity_id
_entity_poly.type
_entity_poly.pdbx_seq_one_letter_code
_entity_poly.pdbx_strand_id
1 'polypeptide(L)'
;MKIKLSVVAMLATIVPGVMSGSARAAALSDAEATFLDQLVTASVVLEQRCDGYEVDGAGGVQLGARLLGSPEAAMAMIDAYAAAIKARDGETYDPGKFRPEVREAAGKTFRRVRTDLIKNPTRGCADYGDASVDRGLLRRY
;
A
#
# COMPACT_ATOMS: atom_id res chain seq x y z
N MET A 1 -28.13 -21.32 -55.63
CA MET A 1 -29.25 -21.04 -54.71
C MET A 1 -28.65 -20.48 -53.42
N LYS A 2 -28.67 -19.15 -53.17
CA LYS A 2 -29.65 -18.43 -52.32
C LYS A 2 -30.13 -19.23 -51.10
N ILE A 3 -29.48 -19.06 -49.96
CA ILE A 3 -30.11 -19.26 -48.65
C ILE A 3 -30.14 -17.90 -47.96
N LYS A 4 -31.37 -17.39 -47.82
CA LYS A 4 -31.71 -16.17 -47.08
C LYS A 4 -32.02 -16.55 -45.63
N LEU A 5 -31.50 -15.74 -44.71
CA LEU A 5 -32.00 -15.35 -43.38
C LEU A 5 -33.22 -16.09 -42.79
N SER A 6 -33.09 -16.55 -41.54
CA SER A 6 -33.97 -16.11 -40.45
C SER A 6 -33.56 -16.58 -39.05
N VAL A 7 -33.49 -15.60 -38.15
CA VAL A 7 -33.84 -15.65 -36.72
C VAL A 7 -33.04 -16.61 -35.84
N VAL A 8 -31.96 -16.09 -35.23
CA VAL A 8 -31.53 -16.57 -33.92
C VAL A 8 -32.15 -15.63 -32.89
N ALA A 9 -33.11 -16.19 -32.16
CA ALA A 9 -33.83 -15.54 -31.09
C ALA A 9 -32.87 -15.02 -30.01
N MET A 10 -33.15 -13.80 -29.53
CA MET A 10 -32.70 -13.32 -28.24
C MET A 10 -33.07 -14.35 -27.17
N LEU A 11 -32.07 -14.91 -26.51
CA LEU A 11 -32.20 -15.49 -25.18
C LEU A 11 -31.13 -14.84 -24.31
N ALA A 12 -31.49 -13.64 -23.84
CA ALA A 12 -30.87 -13.02 -22.68
C ALA A 12 -31.24 -13.85 -21.45
N THR A 13 -30.49 -14.92 -21.20
CA THR A 13 -30.41 -15.51 -19.86
C THR A 13 -29.45 -14.64 -19.05
N ILE A 14 -29.98 -13.49 -18.62
CA ILE A 14 -29.46 -12.79 -17.44
C ILE A 14 -29.68 -13.78 -16.30
N VAL A 15 -28.63 -14.52 -15.93
CA VAL A 15 -28.61 -15.27 -14.68
C VAL A 15 -28.35 -14.23 -13.58
N PRO A 16 -29.34 -13.90 -12.73
CA PRO A 16 -29.11 -13.06 -11.56
C PRO A 16 -28.54 -14.00 -10.49
N GLY A 17 -27.24 -14.31 -10.60
CA GLY A 17 -26.73 -15.44 -9.82
C GLY A 17 -25.25 -15.71 -9.90
N VAL A 18 -24.42 -14.70 -10.16
CA VAL A 18 -23.08 -14.63 -9.56
C VAL A 18 -22.85 -13.16 -9.26
N MET A 19 -23.46 -12.71 -8.17
CA MET A 19 -22.99 -11.52 -7.47
C MET A 19 -21.48 -11.61 -7.43
N SER A 20 -20.85 -10.60 -7.99
CA SER A 20 -19.56 -10.10 -7.55
C SER A 20 -19.57 -10.23 -6.03
N GLY A 21 -18.90 -11.25 -5.53
CA GLY A 21 -18.54 -11.29 -4.13
C GLY A 21 -17.67 -10.06 -3.97
N SER A 22 -18.23 -8.96 -3.47
CA SER A 22 -17.45 -8.07 -2.63
C SER A 22 -17.03 -8.95 -1.45
N ALA A 23 -15.99 -9.76 -1.65
CA ALA A 23 -15.09 -10.10 -0.57
C ALA A 23 -14.67 -8.72 -0.07
N ARG A 24 -15.41 -8.24 0.93
CA ARG A 24 -15.15 -6.97 1.58
C ARG A 24 -13.72 -7.13 2.03
N ALA A 25 -12.79 -6.47 1.35
CA ALA A 25 -11.37 -6.60 1.64
C ALA A 25 -11.25 -6.45 3.16
N ALA A 26 -10.60 -7.43 3.81
CA ALA A 26 -10.50 -7.43 5.25
C ALA A 26 -9.97 -6.06 5.67
N ALA A 27 -10.68 -5.38 6.55
CA ALA A 27 -10.21 -4.09 7.04
C ALA A 27 -8.89 -4.32 7.76
N LEU A 28 -7.93 -3.42 7.56
CA LEU A 28 -6.72 -3.42 8.38
C LEU A 28 -7.14 -3.26 9.84
N SER A 29 -6.52 -4.04 10.72
CA SER A 29 -6.56 -3.74 12.15
C SER A 29 -5.94 -2.37 12.44
N ASP A 30 -6.26 -1.78 13.59
CA ASP A 30 -5.69 -0.49 14.00
C ASP A 30 -4.15 -0.53 14.05
N ALA A 31 -3.60 -1.67 14.47
CA ALA A 31 -2.16 -1.90 14.53
C ALA A 31 -1.54 -1.97 13.12
N GLU A 32 -2.14 -2.72 12.19
CA GLU A 32 -1.70 -2.78 10.79
C GLU A 32 -1.78 -1.42 10.12
N ALA A 33 -2.89 -0.69 10.31
CA ALA A 33 -3.09 0.64 9.75
C ALA A 33 -2.05 1.64 10.29
N THR A 34 -1.76 1.59 11.60
CA THR A 34 -0.75 2.44 12.23
C THR A 34 0.64 2.14 11.71
N PHE A 35 1.03 0.86 11.66
CA PHE A 35 2.34 0.47 11.15
C PHE A 35 2.50 0.84 9.67
N LEU A 36 1.47 0.59 8.86
CA LEU A 36 1.49 0.93 7.44
C LEU A 36 1.58 2.44 7.20
N ASP A 37 0.85 3.26 7.96
CA ASP A 37 0.93 4.72 7.84
C ASP A 37 2.34 5.24 8.14
N GLN A 38 2.97 4.70 9.18
CA GLN A 38 4.35 5.06 9.54
C GLN A 38 5.34 4.60 8.48
N LEU A 39 5.22 3.35 8.00
CA LEU A 39 6.07 2.78 6.95
C LEU A 39 5.98 3.56 5.63
N VAL A 40 4.76 3.91 5.21
CA VAL A 40 4.52 4.71 3.99
C VAL A 40 5.02 6.14 4.17
N THR A 41 4.90 6.72 5.37
CA THR A 41 5.44 8.06 5.64
C THR A 41 6.97 8.07 5.45
N ALA A 42 7.67 7.10 6.04
CA ALA A 42 9.12 6.98 5.90
C ALA A 42 9.56 6.74 4.45
N SER A 43 8.83 5.91 3.69
CA SER A 43 9.16 5.67 2.28
C SER A 43 8.97 6.93 1.41
N VAL A 44 7.96 7.76 1.70
CA VAL A 44 7.72 9.02 0.98
C VAL A 44 8.83 10.04 1.23
N VAL A 45 9.37 10.12 2.46
CA VAL A 45 10.54 10.97 2.77
C VAL A 45 11.72 10.62 1.85
N LEU A 46 11.98 9.33 1.68
CA LEU A 46 13.03 8.84 0.80
C LEU A 46 12.71 9.06 -0.68
N GLU A 47 11.45 8.80 -1.10
CA GLU A 47 11.00 8.99 -2.48
C GLU A 47 11.08 10.46 -2.92
N GLN A 48 10.78 11.39 -2.03
CA GLN A 48 10.90 12.84 -2.28
C GLN A 48 12.34 13.36 -2.11
N ARG A 49 13.33 12.48 -1.89
CA ARG A 49 14.75 12.83 -1.73
C ARG A 49 14.99 13.88 -0.63
N CYS A 50 14.32 13.73 0.51
CA CYS A 50 14.66 14.51 1.69
C CYS A 50 16.08 14.13 2.16
N ASP A 51 17.01 15.08 2.17
CA ASP A 51 18.40 14.84 2.52
C ASP A 51 18.61 14.49 4.00
N GLY A 52 19.65 13.68 4.28
CA GLY A 52 20.07 13.34 5.64
C GLY A 52 19.24 12.24 6.31
N TYR A 53 18.48 11.46 5.54
CA TYR A 53 17.74 10.30 6.01
C TYR A 53 17.97 9.07 5.14
N GLU A 54 18.26 7.94 5.77
CA GLU A 54 18.36 6.64 5.10
C GLU A 54 17.49 5.59 5.81
N VAL A 55 17.22 4.48 5.13
CA VAL A 55 16.39 3.39 5.64
C VAL A 55 17.03 2.74 6.87
N ASP A 56 16.26 2.57 7.94
CA ASP A 56 16.57 1.63 9.02
C ASP A 56 15.65 0.41 8.93
N GLY A 57 16.09 -0.61 8.18
CA GLY A 57 15.29 -1.81 7.96
C GLY A 57 15.11 -2.64 9.23
N ALA A 58 16.11 -2.66 10.11
CA ALA A 58 16.03 -3.40 11.36
C ALA A 58 15.03 -2.73 12.31
N GLY A 59 15.08 -1.41 12.44
CA GLY A 59 14.14 -0.65 13.24
C GLY A 59 12.71 -0.72 12.68
N GLY A 60 12.52 -0.76 11.37
CA GLY A 60 11.22 -1.00 10.75
C GLY A 60 10.59 -2.35 11.13
N VAL A 61 11.38 -3.42 11.12
CA VAL A 61 10.91 -4.75 11.58
C VAL A 61 10.63 -4.74 13.08
N GLN A 62 11.47 -4.10 13.89
CA GLN A 62 11.25 -4.00 15.35
C GLN A 62 10.00 -3.20 15.70
N LEU A 63 9.75 -2.09 15.01
CA LEU A 63 8.53 -1.30 15.17
C LEU A 63 7.29 -2.11 14.79
N GLY A 64 7.32 -2.76 13.63
CA GLY A 64 6.24 -3.65 13.21
C GLY A 64 6.02 -4.78 14.20
N ALA A 65 7.08 -5.38 14.76
CA ALA A 65 6.96 -6.44 15.76
C ALA A 65 6.26 -5.95 17.04
N ARG A 66 6.58 -4.73 17.51
CA ARG A 66 5.91 -4.12 18.67
C ARG A 66 4.43 -3.85 18.42
N LEU A 67 4.06 -3.43 17.21
CA LEU A 67 2.67 -3.08 16.87
C LEU A 67 1.84 -4.31 16.51
N LEU A 68 2.40 -5.23 15.73
CA LEU A 68 1.71 -6.39 15.14
C LEU A 68 1.91 -7.69 15.92
N GLY A 69 2.74 -7.65 16.97
CA GLY A 69 2.97 -8.77 17.89
C GLY A 69 4.06 -9.76 17.49
N SER A 70 4.64 -9.66 16.29
CA SER A 70 5.79 -10.49 15.88
C SER A 70 6.60 -9.89 14.71
N PRO A 71 7.91 -10.19 14.62
CA PRO A 71 8.72 -9.86 13.44
C PRO A 71 8.16 -10.45 12.14
N GLU A 72 7.56 -11.64 12.20
CA GLU A 72 6.96 -12.30 11.04
C GLU A 72 5.75 -11.53 10.52
N ALA A 73 4.89 -11.04 11.42
CA ALA A 73 3.77 -10.17 11.04
C ALA A 73 4.26 -8.84 10.46
N ALA A 74 5.34 -8.26 11.03
CA ALA A 74 5.98 -7.07 10.48
C ALA A 74 6.48 -7.28 9.05
N MET A 75 7.23 -8.35 8.83
CA MET A 75 7.76 -8.72 7.52
C MET A 75 6.64 -9.00 6.52
N ALA A 76 5.57 -9.69 6.92
CA ALA A 76 4.41 -9.93 6.06
C ALA A 76 3.73 -8.62 5.63
N MET A 77 3.62 -7.64 6.52
CA MET A 77 3.05 -6.33 6.20
C MET A 77 3.98 -5.49 5.30
N ILE A 78 5.30 -5.54 5.53
CA ILE A 78 6.31 -4.91 4.65
C ILE A 78 6.25 -5.52 3.25
N ASP A 79 6.17 -6.84 3.16
CA ASP A 79 6.03 -7.59 1.92
C ASP A 79 4.75 -7.22 1.17
N ALA A 80 3.63 -7.10 1.88
CA ALA A 80 2.37 -6.67 1.30
C ALA A 80 2.44 -5.23 0.78
N TYR A 81 3.13 -4.34 1.51
CA TYR A 81 3.37 -2.98 1.06
C TYR A 81 4.27 -2.93 -0.18
N ALA A 82 5.35 -3.71 -0.22
CA ALA A 82 6.24 -3.82 -1.37
C ALA A 82 5.51 -4.33 -2.61
N ALA A 83 4.67 -5.37 -2.46
CA ALA A 83 3.82 -5.87 -3.53
C ALA A 83 2.82 -4.81 -4.01
N ALA A 84 2.25 -4.02 -3.08
CA ALA A 84 1.33 -2.94 -3.42
C ALA A 84 1.99 -1.80 -4.21
N ILE A 85 3.22 -1.41 -3.87
CA ILE A 85 4.01 -0.41 -4.63
C ILE A 85 4.31 -0.94 -6.03
N LYS A 86 4.84 -2.15 -6.14
CA LYS A 86 5.15 -2.77 -7.44
C LYS A 86 3.92 -2.86 -8.34
N ALA A 87 2.79 -3.29 -7.77
CA ALA A 87 1.52 -3.31 -8.49
C ALA A 87 1.05 -1.93 -8.95
N ARG A 88 1.27 -0.87 -8.14
CA ARG A 88 0.98 0.53 -8.50
C ARG A 88 1.86 0.99 -9.67
N ASP A 89 3.13 0.60 -9.64
CA ASP A 89 4.14 1.06 -10.60
C ASP A 89 4.17 0.23 -11.89
N GLY A 90 3.28 -0.76 -12.02
CA GLY A 90 3.20 -1.66 -13.18
C GLY A 90 4.34 -2.68 -13.23
N GLU A 91 5.06 -2.86 -12.12
CA GLU A 91 6.14 -3.84 -11.99
C GLU A 91 5.60 -5.23 -11.63
N THR A 92 6.40 -6.26 -11.92
CA THR A 92 6.11 -7.63 -11.47
C THR A 92 6.14 -7.71 -9.95
N TYR A 93 5.05 -8.21 -9.36
CA TYR A 93 4.90 -8.41 -7.92
C TYR A 93 4.45 -9.84 -7.63
N ASP A 94 4.61 -10.28 -6.37
CA ASP A 94 4.10 -11.56 -5.88
C ASP A 94 2.60 -11.42 -5.55
N PRO A 95 1.68 -12.05 -6.31
CA PRO A 95 0.25 -11.96 -6.05
C PRO A 95 -0.17 -12.57 -4.70
N GLY A 96 0.62 -13.53 -4.16
CA GLY A 96 0.37 -14.13 -2.86
C GLY A 96 0.67 -13.21 -1.68
N LYS A 97 1.49 -12.18 -1.90
CA LYS A 97 1.79 -11.12 -0.92
C LYS A 97 0.90 -9.89 -1.11
N PHE A 98 0.24 -9.76 -2.26
CA PHE A 98 -0.57 -8.59 -2.56
C PHE A 98 -1.87 -8.55 -1.73
N ARG A 99 -2.08 -7.43 -1.03
CA ARG A 99 -3.28 -7.15 -0.25
C ARG A 99 -3.96 -5.86 -0.76
N PRO A 100 -5.17 -5.93 -1.34
CA PRO A 100 -5.86 -4.75 -1.89
C PRO A 100 -6.06 -3.63 -0.86
N GLU A 101 -6.36 -3.96 0.40
CA GLU A 101 -6.55 -3.04 1.50
C GLU A 101 -5.26 -2.29 1.86
N VAL A 102 -4.11 -2.96 1.77
CA VAL A 102 -2.78 -2.36 1.98
C VAL A 102 -2.50 -1.35 0.87
N ARG A 103 -2.76 -1.70 -0.39
CA ARG A 103 -2.61 -0.78 -1.53
C ARG A 103 -3.49 0.46 -1.37
N GLU A 104 -4.75 0.29 -0.97
CA GLU A 104 -5.67 1.40 -0.79
C GLU A 104 -5.19 2.34 0.33
N ALA A 105 -4.89 1.80 1.51
CA ALA A 105 -4.45 2.58 2.66
C ALA A 105 -3.10 3.27 2.40
N ALA A 106 -2.12 2.54 1.88
CA ALA A 106 -0.83 3.08 1.48
C ALA A 106 -0.98 4.22 0.47
N GLY A 107 -1.85 4.04 -0.54
CA GLY A 107 -2.12 5.08 -1.53
C GLY A 107 -2.72 6.36 -0.93
N LYS A 108 -3.57 6.25 0.10
CA LYS A 108 -4.13 7.41 0.81
C LYS A 108 -3.05 8.14 1.60
N THR A 109 -2.26 7.43 2.40
CA THR A 109 -1.15 8.01 3.18
C THR A 109 -0.11 8.65 2.26
N PHE A 110 0.27 7.95 1.18
CA PHE A 110 1.22 8.45 0.20
C PHE A 110 0.78 9.80 -0.38
N ARG A 111 -0.47 9.90 -0.85
CA ARG A 111 -1.00 11.16 -1.40
C ARG A 111 -0.99 12.28 -0.37
N ARG A 112 -1.43 12.01 0.86
CA ARG A 112 -1.41 12.99 1.97
C ARG A 112 0.00 13.52 2.21
N VAL A 113 0.94 12.64 2.53
CA VAL A 113 2.32 13.02 2.89
C VAL A 113 3.03 13.71 1.73
N ARG A 114 2.87 13.20 0.50
CA ARG A 114 3.46 13.82 -0.69
C ARG A 114 2.90 15.23 -0.93
N THR A 115 1.59 15.43 -0.79
CA THR A 115 0.99 16.76 -0.91
C THR A 115 1.56 17.73 0.12
N ASP A 116 1.72 17.27 1.37
CA ASP A 116 2.29 18.10 2.44
C ASP A 116 3.77 18.45 2.18
N LEU A 117 4.57 17.49 1.71
CA LEU A 117 5.96 17.71 1.30
C LEU A 117 6.08 18.66 0.11
N ILE A 118 5.21 18.56 -0.90
CA ILE A 118 5.22 19.49 -2.04
C ILE A 118 4.87 20.91 -1.57
N LYS A 119 3.92 21.05 -0.64
CA LYS A 119 3.47 22.35 -0.15
C LYS A 119 4.55 23.06 0.69
N ASN A 120 5.31 22.32 1.51
CA ASN A 120 6.38 22.88 2.33
C ASN A 120 7.53 21.88 2.48
N PRO A 121 8.44 21.78 1.48
CA PRO A 121 9.42 20.69 1.41
C PRO A 121 10.43 20.74 2.56
N THR A 122 10.97 21.90 2.88
CA THR A 122 11.99 22.04 3.95
C THR A 122 11.43 21.60 5.30
N ARG A 123 10.27 22.14 5.69
CA ARG A 123 9.65 21.80 6.97
C ARG A 123 9.10 20.38 6.98
N GLY A 124 8.44 19.96 5.91
CA GLY A 124 7.85 18.63 5.82
C GLY A 124 8.90 17.51 5.85
N CYS A 125 10.03 17.70 5.17
CA CYS A 125 11.15 16.75 5.24
C CYS A 125 11.73 16.64 6.65
N ALA A 126 11.82 17.75 7.40
CA ALA A 126 12.20 17.72 8.82
C ALA A 126 11.13 16.99 9.65
N ASP A 127 9.88 17.46 9.61
CA ASP A 127 8.78 16.95 10.44
C ASP A 127 8.53 15.44 10.21
N TYR A 128 8.44 14.99 8.96
CA TYR A 128 8.23 13.56 8.66
C TYR A 128 9.49 12.72 8.83
N GLY A 129 10.65 13.26 8.46
CA GLY A 129 11.92 12.55 8.56
C GLY A 129 12.29 12.28 10.02
N ASP A 130 12.26 13.31 10.87
CA ASP A 130 12.54 13.18 12.30
C ASP A 130 11.53 12.28 13.00
N ALA A 131 10.23 12.43 12.70
CA ALA A 131 9.23 11.50 13.24
C ALA A 131 9.45 10.05 12.79
N SER A 132 10.07 9.82 11.63
CA SER A 132 10.40 8.48 11.16
C SER A 132 11.68 7.95 11.81
N VAL A 133 12.63 8.83 12.15
CA VAL A 133 13.81 8.49 12.97
C VAL A 133 13.41 8.10 14.38
N ASP A 134 12.54 8.87 15.04
CA ASP A 134 12.05 8.57 16.40
C ASP A 134 11.36 7.21 16.51
N ARG A 135 10.75 6.76 15.40
CA ARG A 135 10.09 5.45 15.29
C ARG A 135 11.03 4.31 14.91
N GLY A 136 12.26 4.63 14.51
CA GLY A 136 13.26 3.67 14.02
C GLY A 136 13.03 3.20 12.59
N LEU A 137 12.26 3.94 11.78
CA LEU A 137 12.08 3.61 10.36
C LEU A 137 13.18 4.19 9.47
N LEU A 138 13.74 5.32 9.90
CA LEU A 138 14.86 5.99 9.25
C LEU A 138 15.98 6.22 10.26
N ARG A 139 17.18 6.51 9.76
CA ARG A 139 18.31 7.01 10.56
C ARG A 139 18.96 8.21 9.86
N ARG A 140 19.60 9.07 10.65
CA ARG A 140 20.38 10.23 10.16
C ARG A 140 21.74 9.77 9.63
N TYR A 141 22.24 10.42 8.59
CA TYR A 141 23.60 10.26 8.06
C TYR A 141 24.23 11.61 7.71
#